data_AF-A0A9D1E8W4-F1
#
_entry.id   AF-A0A9D1E8W4-F1
#
_cell.length_a   1.000
_cell.length_b   1.000
_cell.length_c   1.000
_cell.angle_alpha   90.00
_cell.angle_beta   90.00
_cell.angle_gamma   90.00
#
_symmetry.space_group_name_H-M   'P 1'
#
loop_
_entity.id
_entity.type
_entity.pdbx_description
1 polymer ?
#
loop_
_entity_poly.entity_id
_entity_poly.type
_entity_poly.pdbx_seq_one_letter_code
_entity_poly.pdbx_strand_id
1 'polypeptide(L)'
;MLNISGIHEGFVLDHIQAGMSMKIYHDLHLDRFDCTVAVIMNARSNKMGSKDIIKVECPIDALDLDILGYIDHNITVNIIKE
;
A
#
# COMPACT_ATOMS: atom_id res chain seq x y z
N MET A 1 12.94 11.84 -11.10
CA MET A 1 12.15 11.71 -9.86
C MET A 1 10.80 11.16 -10.29
N LEU A 2 10.41 9.97 -9.84
CA LEU A 2 9.10 9.41 -10.19
C LEU A 2 8.04 10.18 -9.39
N ASN A 3 6.99 10.65 -10.04
CA ASN A 3 5.89 11.37 -9.39
C ASN A 3 4.59 10.61 -9.63
N ILE A 4 3.86 10.34 -8.55
CA ILE A 4 2.58 9.64 -8.54
C ILE A 4 1.64 10.54 -7.73
N SER A 5 0.45 10.81 -8.27
CA SER A 5 -0.56 11.63 -7.60
C SER A 5 -0.88 11.11 -6.19
N GLY A 6 -1.34 12.02 -5.33
CA GLY A 6 -1.98 11.65 -4.07
C GLY A 6 -3.32 10.94 -4.31
N ILE A 7 -3.93 10.49 -3.22
CA ILE A 7 -5.30 10.01 -3.15
C ILE A 7 -6.09 10.93 -2.21
N HIS A 8 -7.41 11.04 -2.39
CA HIS A 8 -8.25 11.89 -1.54
C HIS A 8 -8.78 11.16 -0.30
N GLU A 9 -9.14 9.89 -0.46
CA GLU A 9 -9.61 9.02 0.63
C GLU A 9 -9.06 7.61 0.43
N GLY A 10 -8.60 6.97 1.50
CA GLY A 10 -8.17 5.57 1.47
C GLY A 10 -6.89 5.33 2.25
N PHE A 11 -6.00 4.53 1.68
CA PHE A 11 -4.83 3.99 2.40
C PHE A 11 -3.54 4.14 1.61
N VAL A 12 -2.46 4.48 2.31
CA VAL A 12 -1.08 4.33 1.82
C VAL A 12 -0.37 3.30 2.71
N LEU A 13 -0.16 2.12 2.15
CA LEU A 13 0.66 1.06 2.73
C LEU A 13 2.12 1.32 2.36
N ASP A 14 2.90 1.78 3.33
CA ASP A 14 4.29 2.17 3.15
C ASP A 14 5.23 1.24 3.92
N HIS A 15 6.53 1.31 3.62
CA HIS A 15 7.57 0.48 4.23
C HIS A 15 7.35 -1.02 4.03
N ILE A 16 6.71 -1.40 2.91
CA ILE A 16 6.62 -2.79 2.47
C ILE A 16 8.03 -3.23 2.03
N GLN A 17 8.46 -4.42 2.45
CA GLN A 17 9.70 -5.00 1.94
C GLN A 17 9.72 -5.03 0.41
N ALA A 18 10.83 -4.59 -0.20
CA ALA A 18 10.96 -4.55 -1.66
C ALA A 18 10.66 -5.91 -2.32
N GLY A 19 9.79 -5.90 -3.33
CA GLY A 19 9.34 -7.10 -4.04
C GLY A 19 8.12 -7.80 -3.44
N MET A 20 7.60 -7.36 -2.28
CA MET A 20 6.48 -8.00 -1.60
C MET A 20 5.11 -7.37 -1.90
N SER A 21 5.06 -6.21 -2.55
CA SER A 21 3.80 -5.49 -2.80
C SER A 21 2.75 -6.30 -3.57
N MET A 22 3.14 -7.09 -4.57
CA MET A 22 2.17 -7.91 -5.32
C MET A 22 1.55 -9.03 -4.48
N LYS A 23 2.30 -9.57 -3.51
CA LYS A 23 1.75 -10.52 -2.55
C LYS A 23 0.66 -9.85 -1.71
N ILE A 24 0.94 -8.66 -1.16
CA ILE A 24 -0.02 -7.87 -0.38
C ILE A 24 -1.24 -7.50 -1.23
N TYR A 25 -1.03 -7.08 -2.48
CA TYR A 25 -2.11 -6.76 -3.42
C TYR A 25 -3.10 -7.92 -3.59
N HIS A 26 -2.59 -9.16 -3.74
CA HIS A 26 -3.41 -10.35 -3.88
C HIS A 26 -4.03 -10.82 -2.56
N ASP A 27 -3.28 -10.76 -1.46
CA ASP A 27 -3.75 -11.17 -0.13
C ASP A 27 -4.86 -10.24 0.39
N LEU A 28 -4.82 -8.95 0.02
CA LEU A 28 -5.89 -7.98 0.26
C LEU A 28 -7.01 -8.03 -0.80
N HIS A 29 -6.89 -8.90 -1.81
CA HIS A 29 -7.85 -9.06 -2.89
C HIS A 29 -8.16 -7.77 -3.66
N LEU A 30 -7.17 -6.89 -3.82
CA LEU A 30 -7.33 -5.58 -4.46
C LEU A 30 -7.69 -5.68 -5.96
N ASP A 31 -7.52 -6.84 -6.58
CA ASP A 31 -7.99 -7.15 -7.93
C ASP A 31 -9.52 -7.32 -8.04
N ARG A 32 -10.20 -7.49 -6.89
CA ARG A 32 -11.65 -7.72 -6.84
C ARG A 32 -12.45 -6.46 -6.50
N PHE A 33 -11.77 -5.39 -6.08
CA PHE A 33 -12.40 -4.12 -5.77
C PHE A 33 -12.42 -3.22 -7.01
N ASP A 34 -13.54 -2.53 -7.21
CA ASP A 34 -13.64 -1.44 -8.20
C ASP A 34 -13.04 -0.17 -7.58
N CYS A 35 -11.72 -0.15 -7.39
CA CYS A 35 -11.00 0.97 -6.81
C CYS A 35 -9.68 1.24 -7.55
N THR A 36 -9.20 2.48 -7.44
CA THR A 36 -7.91 2.86 -8.04
C THR A 36 -6.79 2.43 -7.13
N VAL A 37 -5.84 1.66 -7.67
CA VAL A 37 -4.67 1.18 -6.93
C VAL A 37 -3.39 1.58 -7.68
N ALA A 38 -2.44 2.18 -6.95
CA ALA A 38 -1.10 2.42 -7.45
C ALA A 38 -0.10 1.57 -6.66
N VAL A 39 0.67 0.75 -7.38
CA VAL A 39 1.77 -0.05 -6.82
C VAL A 39 3.10 0.57 -7.27
N ILE A 40 3.94 0.95 -6.31
CA ILE A 40 5.30 1.44 -6.57
C ILE A 40 6.28 0.41 -5.98
N MET A 41 7.10 -0.18 -6.85
CA MET A 41 8.08 -1.19 -6.45
C MET A 41 9.50 -0.63 -6.45
N ASN A 42 10.33 -1.11 -5.53
CA ASN A 42 11.74 -0.73 -5.39
C ASN A 42 11.99 0.79 -5.29
N ALA A 43 11.08 1.51 -4.63
CA ALA A 43 11.26 2.92 -4.31
C ALA A 43 12.44 3.09 -3.35
N ARG A 44 13.26 4.11 -3.58
CA ARG A 44 14.39 4.43 -2.69
C ARG A 44 13.87 4.73 -1.27
N SER A 45 14.46 4.06 -0.28
CA SER A 45 14.12 4.25 1.14
C SER A 45 15.38 4.58 1.93
N ASN A 46 15.36 5.67 2.69
CA ASN A 46 16.48 5.99 3.59
C ASN A 46 16.55 5.01 4.77
N LYS A 47 15.41 4.42 5.18
CA LYS A 47 15.32 3.48 6.31
C LYS A 47 15.66 2.05 5.91
N MET A 48 15.28 1.64 4.70
CA MET A 48 15.33 0.23 4.25
C MET A 48 16.26 0.00 3.05
N GLY A 49 16.87 1.06 2.49
CA GLY A 49 17.55 1.04 1.19
C GLY A 49 16.56 1.09 0.02
N SER A 50 15.67 0.09 -0.02
CA SER A 50 14.57 -0.03 -1.00
C SER A 50 13.28 -0.44 -0.29
N LYS A 51 12.13 0.01 -0.80
CA LYS A 51 10.80 -0.36 -0.30
C LYS A 51 9.78 -0.43 -1.43
N ASP A 52 8.70 -1.13 -1.20
CA ASP A 52 7.50 -0.99 -2.01
C ASP A 52 6.46 -0.09 -1.30
N ILE A 53 5.52 0.45 -2.06
CA ILE A 53 4.42 1.28 -1.58
C ILE A 53 3.15 0.89 -2.36
N ILE A 54 2.02 0.77 -1.66
CA ILE A 54 0.70 0.62 -2.30
C ILE A 54 -0.17 1.80 -1.86
N LYS A 55 -0.78 2.48 -2.82
CA LYS A 55 -1.86 3.45 -2.57
C LYS A 55 -3.17 2.85 -3.04
N VAL A 56 -4.19 2.91 -2.21
CA VAL A 56 -5.55 2.41 -2.50
C VAL A 56 -6.52 3.55 -2.25
N GLU A 57 -7.24 3.97 -3.28
CA GLU A 57 -8.27 5.01 -3.18
C GLU A 57 -9.65 4.35 -3.02
N CYS A 58 -10.17 4.34 -1.79
CA CYS A 58 -11.41 3.68 -1.42
C CYS A 58 -11.97 4.25 -0.09
N PRO A 59 -13.24 3.98 0.24
CA PRO A 59 -13.79 4.29 1.56
C PRO A 59 -12.98 3.60 2.69
N ILE A 60 -12.83 4.28 3.82
CA ILE A 60 -12.01 3.78 4.96
C ILE A 60 -12.55 2.47 5.57
N ASP A 61 -13.81 2.12 5.34
CA ASP A 61 -14.45 0.88 5.80
C ASP A 61 -14.44 -0.24 4.75
N ALA A 62 -13.89 0.00 3.55
CA ALA A 62 -13.95 -0.94 2.44
C ALA A 62 -12.89 -2.06 2.49
N LEU A 63 -11.84 -1.93 3.32
CA LEU A 63 -10.69 -2.83 3.30
C LEU A 63 -10.39 -3.40 4.70
N ASP A 64 -10.27 -4.74 4.77
CA ASP A 64 -9.78 -5.44 5.96
C ASP A 64 -8.25 -5.48 5.94
N LEU A 65 -7.62 -4.91 6.97
CA LEU A 65 -6.17 -4.75 7.09
C LEU A 65 -5.55 -5.71 8.11
N ASP A 66 -6.33 -6.55 8.78
CA ASP A 66 -5.82 -7.42 9.85
C ASP A 66 -4.77 -8.41 9.33
N ILE A 67 -4.89 -8.81 8.06
CA ILE A 67 -3.93 -9.71 7.39
C ILE A 67 -2.52 -9.10 7.26
N LEU A 68 -2.39 -7.77 7.25
CA LEU A 68 -1.10 -7.11 7.06
C LEU A 68 -0.12 -7.41 8.20
N GLY A 69 -0.62 -7.51 9.43
CA GLY A 69 0.20 -7.85 10.60
C GLY A 69 0.80 -9.25 10.53
N TYR A 70 0.19 -10.16 9.76
CA TYR A 70 0.71 -11.49 9.51
C TYR A 70 1.74 -11.54 8.36
N ILE A 71 1.62 -10.63 7.39
CA ILE A 71 2.47 -10.63 6.19
C ILE A 71 3.83 -9.97 6.46
N ASP A 72 3.84 -8.77 7.03
CA ASP A 72 5.06 -8.03 7.33
C ASP A 72 4.78 -6.97 8.41
N HIS A 73 5.37 -7.15 9.58
CA HIS A 73 5.18 -6.27 10.72
C HIS A 73 5.84 -4.88 10.56
N ASN A 74 6.57 -4.63 9.46
CA ASN A 74 7.20 -3.34 9.19
C ASN A 74 6.30 -2.40 8.38
N ILE A 75 5.19 -2.90 7.83
CA ILE A 75 4.26 -2.11 7.03
C ILE A 75 3.67 -1.00 7.89
N THR A 76 3.73 0.22 7.38
CA THR A 76 3.04 1.38 7.96
C THR A 76 1.75 1.61 7.18
N VAL A 77 0.62 1.56 7.88
CA VAL A 77 -0.68 1.93 7.32
C VAL A 77 -0.91 3.41 7.59
N ASN A 78 -0.94 4.23 6.53
CA ASN A 78 -1.36 5.62 6.62
C ASN A 78 -2.80 5.73 6.11
N ILE A 79 -3.69 6.23 6.95
CA ILE A 79 -5.08 6.51 6.58
C ILE A 79 -5.11 7.92 6.01
N ILE A 80 -5.61 8.07 4.79
CA ILE A 80 -5.79 9.36 4.12
C ILE A 80 -7.27 9.72 4.17
N LYS A 81 -7.56 10.89 4.73
CA LYS A 81 -8.90 11.46 4.80
C LYS A 81 -8.77 12.98 4.75
N GLU A 82 -9.23 13.57 3.65
CA GLU A 82 -9.41 15.02 3.54
C GLU A 82 -10.75 15.49 4.13
#